data_AF-A0A943GE92-F1
#
_entry.id   AF-A0A943GE92-F1
#
_cell.length_a   1.000
_cell.length_b   1.000
_cell.length_c   1.000
_cell.angle_alpha   90.00
_cell.angle_beta   90.00
_cell.angle_gamma   90.00
#
_symmetry.space_group_name_H-M   'P 1'
#
loop_
_entity.id
_entity.type
_entity.pdbx_description
1 polymer ?
#
loop_
_entity_poly.entity_id
_entity_poly.type
_entity_poly.pdbx_seq_one_letter_code
_entity_poly.pdbx_strand_id
1 'polypeptide(L)'
;MKYNLTTESDKKEICNWQYPDEYAIYNFSPYEELLKNKQSFCNPAIEKNFYSYYDGETLVGFINIFEEENKVFIGIGVNPQYCNQGLWEDDLRYSL
;
A
#
# COMPACT_ATOMS: atom_id res chain seq x y z
N MET A 1 -15.27 4.80 -4.06
CA MET A 1 -13.89 4.29 -4.02
C MET A 1 -13.72 3.08 -4.93
N LYS A 2 -12.51 2.89 -5.48
CA LYS A 2 -12.16 1.76 -6.37
C LYS A 2 -10.84 1.14 -5.92
N TYR A 3 -10.73 -0.18 -5.99
CA TYR A 3 -9.47 -0.89 -5.80
C TYR A 3 -9.11 -1.68 -7.05
N ASN A 4 -7.83 -1.74 -7.37
CA ASN A 4 -7.30 -2.47 -8.52
C ASN A 4 -5.97 -3.13 -8.14
N LEU A 5 -5.52 -4.10 -8.94
CA LEU A 5 -4.15 -4.61 -8.81
C LEU A 5 -3.16 -3.45 -8.92
N THR A 6 -2.21 -3.36 -8.00
CA THR A 6 -1.24 -2.26 -7.94
C THR A 6 -0.41 -2.20 -9.23
N THR A 7 -0.54 -1.10 -9.96
CA THR A 7 0.18 -0.87 -11.22
C THR A 7 1.62 -0.43 -10.98
N GLU A 8 2.46 -0.46 -12.02
CA GLU A 8 3.85 0.04 -11.90
C GLU A 8 3.92 1.52 -11.49
N SER A 9 2.97 2.34 -11.96
CA SER A 9 2.89 3.75 -11.59
C SER A 9 2.60 3.91 -10.10
N ASP A 10 1.64 3.13 -9.58
CA ASP A 10 1.26 3.14 -8.17
C ASP A 10 2.45 2.73 -7.29
N LYS A 11 3.18 1.68 -7.68
CA LYS A 11 4.38 1.22 -6.95
C LYS A 11 5.39 2.34 -6.78
N LYS A 12 5.67 3.08 -7.86
CA LYS A 12 6.60 4.23 -7.84
C LYS A 12 6.09 5.34 -6.96
N GLU A 13 4.80 5.67 -7.04
CA GLU A 13 4.18 6.70 -6.21
C GLU A 13 4.23 6.33 -4.72
N ILE A 14 3.86 5.10 -4.36
CA ILE A 14 3.90 4.60 -2.98
C ILE A 14 5.31 4.62 -2.42
N CYS A 15 6.33 4.30 -3.23
CA CYS A 15 7.73 4.37 -2.79
C CYS A 15 8.20 5.81 -2.50
N ASN A 16 7.49 6.82 -3.00
CA ASN A 16 7.78 8.22 -2.71
C ASN A 16 7.06 8.73 -1.45
N TRP A 17 6.17 7.94 -0.84
CA TRP A 17 5.52 8.33 0.40
C TRP A 17 6.54 8.41 1.54
N GLN A 18 6.49 9.50 2.29
CA GLN A 18 7.36 9.75 3.43
C GLN A 18 6.50 10.02 4.67
N TYR A 19 6.49 9.06 5.58
CA TYR A 19 5.87 9.17 6.88
C TYR A 19 6.84 9.91 7.84
N PRO A 20 6.32 10.82 8.69
CA PRO A 20 7.13 11.58 9.62
C PRO A 20 7.50 10.75 10.87
N ASP A 21 8.54 11.23 11.57
CA ASP A 21 8.90 10.81 12.94
C ASP A 21 9.02 9.29 13.13
N GLU A 22 8.37 8.73 14.15
CA GLU A 22 8.42 7.30 14.47
C GLU A 22 7.80 6.41 13.38
N TYR A 23 6.95 6.99 12.52
CA TYR A 23 6.33 6.27 11.40
C TYR A 23 7.24 6.19 10.17
N ALA A 24 8.40 6.86 10.15
CA ALA A 24 9.37 6.77 9.06
C ALA A 24 9.88 5.34 8.82
N ILE A 25 9.74 4.43 9.80
CA ILE A 25 10.04 3.00 9.64
C ILE A 25 9.17 2.31 8.57
N TYR A 26 8.05 2.92 8.17
CA TYR A 26 7.15 2.44 7.12
C TYR A 26 7.48 3.01 5.74
N ASN A 27 8.46 3.90 5.63
CA ASN A 27 8.93 4.39 4.34
C ASN A 27 9.54 3.23 3.55
N PHE A 28 9.14 3.11 2.28
CA PHE A 28 9.80 2.18 1.37
C PHE A 28 11.15 2.76 0.91
N SER A 29 12.09 1.88 0.61
CA SER A 29 13.24 2.26 -0.21
C SER A 29 12.78 2.73 -1.60
N PRO A 30 13.60 3.53 -2.31
CA PRO A 30 13.30 3.92 -3.69
C PRO A 30 12.96 2.73 -4.58
N TYR A 31 12.02 2.93 -5.51
CA TYR A 31 11.49 1.86 -6.36
C TYR A 31 12.59 1.11 -7.12
N GLU A 32 13.60 1.82 -7.60
CA GLU A 32 14.74 1.25 -8.34
C GLU A 32 15.57 0.29 -7.46
N GLU A 33 15.69 0.58 -6.16
CA GLU A 33 16.37 -0.28 -5.22
C GLU A 33 15.56 -1.54 -4.93
N LEU A 34 14.24 -1.40 -4.70
CA LEU A 34 13.33 -2.54 -4.54
C LEU A 34 13.34 -3.43 -5.77
N LEU A 35 13.37 -2.84 -6.97
CA LEU A 35 13.43 -3.56 -8.24
C LEU A 35 14.74 -4.35 -8.38
N LYS A 36 15.88 -3.69 -8.11
CA LYS A 36 17.20 -4.32 -8.15
C LYS A 36 17.30 -5.51 -7.19
N ASN A 37 16.74 -5.35 -6.00
CA ASN A 37 16.82 -6.36 -4.94
C ASN A 37 15.65 -7.37 -4.97
N LYS A 38 14.67 -7.20 -5.87
CA LYS A 38 13.45 -8.00 -5.98
C LYS A 38 12.66 -8.09 -4.66
N GLN A 39 12.47 -6.94 -4.01
CA GLN A 39 11.81 -6.83 -2.70
C GLN A 39 10.41 -6.21 -2.82
N SER A 40 9.54 -6.48 -1.84
CA SER A 40 8.19 -5.90 -1.74
C SER A 40 7.41 -6.00 -3.06
N PHE A 41 6.94 -4.87 -3.60
CA PHE A 41 6.22 -4.73 -4.87
C PHE A 41 6.94 -5.29 -6.10
N CYS A 42 8.27 -5.47 -6.01
CA CYS A 42 9.12 -5.97 -7.08
C CYS A 42 9.56 -7.42 -6.86
N ASN A 43 9.02 -8.12 -5.85
CA ASN A 43 9.23 -9.54 -5.68
C ASN A 43 8.21 -10.32 -6.54
N PRO A 44 8.65 -11.03 -7.60
CA PRO A 44 7.74 -11.73 -8.51
C PRO A 44 6.88 -12.81 -7.82
N ALA A 45 7.32 -13.32 -6.67
CA ALA A 45 6.56 -14.33 -5.92
C ALA A 45 5.29 -13.77 -5.26
N ILE A 46 5.27 -12.46 -4.94
CA ILE A 46 4.21 -11.82 -4.16
C ILE A 46 3.69 -10.52 -4.78
N GLU A 47 4.18 -10.08 -5.93
CA GLU A 47 3.77 -8.81 -6.55
C GLU A 47 2.28 -8.74 -6.87
N LYS A 48 1.63 -9.89 -7.08
CA LYS A 48 0.19 -10.01 -7.34
C LYS A 48 -0.68 -9.83 -6.10
N ASN A 49 -0.07 -9.73 -4.93
CA ASN A 49 -0.77 -9.63 -3.64
C ASN A 49 -1.19 -8.19 -3.32
N PHE A 50 -0.71 -7.23 -4.10
CA PHE A 50 -0.87 -5.81 -3.83
C PHE A 50 -2.05 -5.21 -4.61
N TYR A 51 -2.90 -4.51 -3.88
CA TYR A 51 -4.04 -3.78 -4.43
C TYR A 51 -3.96 -2.32 -4.01
N SER A 52 -4.08 -1.43 -4.99
CA SER A 52 -4.10 0.02 -4.78
C SER A 52 -5.52 0.52 -4.58
N TYR A 53 -5.68 1.52 -3.73
CA TYR A 53 -6.97 2.11 -3.37
C TYR A 53 -7.03 3.57 -3.77
N TYR A 54 -8.10 3.94 -4.47
CA TYR A 54 -8.29 5.28 -5.01
C TYR A 54 -9.56 5.96 -4.49
N ASP A 55 -9.41 7.24 -4.14
CA ASP A 55 -10.51 8.20 -4.05
C ASP A 55 -10.45 9.14 -5.26
N GLY A 56 -11.46 9.03 -6.14
CA GLY A 56 -11.39 9.65 -7.47
C GLY A 56 -10.17 9.16 -8.27
N GLU A 57 -9.27 10.08 -8.60
CA GLU A 57 -7.99 9.83 -9.28
C GLU A 57 -6.79 9.78 -8.32
N THR A 58 -7.02 10.00 -7.03
CA THR A 58 -5.98 10.08 -6.01
C THR A 58 -5.69 8.72 -5.41
N LEU A 59 -4.42 8.30 -5.43
CA LEU A 59 -3.97 7.09 -4.75
C LEU A 59 -3.83 7.37 -3.25
N VAL A 60 -4.76 6.80 -2.47
CA VAL A 60 -4.85 7.08 -1.02
C VAL A 60 -4.30 5.94 -0.16
N GLY A 61 -4.12 4.74 -0.72
CA GLY A 61 -3.60 3.61 0.03
C GLY A 61 -3.31 2.39 -0.82
N PHE A 62 -2.76 1.36 -0.19
CA PHE A 62 -2.63 0.03 -0.77
C PHE A 62 -2.83 -1.05 0.31
N ILE A 63 -3.15 -2.26 -0.14
CA ILE A 63 -3.27 -3.45 0.69
C ILE A 63 -2.37 -4.54 0.09
N ASN A 64 -1.65 -5.26 0.95
CA ASN A 64 -0.94 -6.49 0.62
C ASN A 64 -1.66 -7.67 1.28
N ILE A 65 -2.19 -8.60 0.48
CA ILE A 65 -2.88 -9.79 0.96
C ILE A 65 -1.98 -11.00 0.73
N PHE A 66 -1.41 -11.53 1.80
CA PHE A 66 -0.58 -12.72 1.75
C PHE A 66 -1.27 -13.89 2.46
N GLU A 67 -1.60 -14.93 1.71
CA GLU A 67 -2.29 -16.12 2.21
C GLU A 67 -1.28 -17.25 2.50
N GLU A 68 -1.40 -17.83 3.69
CA GLU A 68 -0.79 -19.11 4.07
C GLU A 68 -1.91 -20.14 4.33
N GLU A 69 -1.55 -21.42 4.43
CA GLU A 69 -2.50 -22.54 4.52
C GLU A 69 -3.65 -22.35 5.54
N ASN A 70 -3.38 -21.68 6.67
CA ASN A 70 -4.37 -21.47 7.74
C ASN A 70 -4.44 -20.01 8.23
N LYS A 71 -3.83 -19.05 7.51
CA LYS A 71 -3.72 -17.66 7.94
C LYS A 71 -3.72 -16.72 6.75
N VAL A 72 -4.28 -15.53 6.95
CA VAL A 72 -4.17 -14.42 5.99
C VAL A 72 -3.49 -13.26 6.69
N PHE A 73 -2.43 -12.74 6.09
CA PHE A 73 -1.74 -11.54 6.52
C PHE A 73 -2.20 -10.39 5.63
N ILE A 74 -2.67 -9.31 6.27
CA ILE A 74 -3.11 -8.11 5.58
C ILE A 74 -2.18 -6.98 6.01
N GLY A 75 -1.35 -6.50 5.10
CA GLY A 75 -0.57 -5.28 5.26
C GLY A 75 -1.34 -4.11 4.65
N ILE A 76 -1.47 -3.01 5.36
CA ILE A 76 -2.15 -1.80 4.87
C ILE A 76 -1.15 -0.65 4.93
N GLY A 77 -1.05 0.10 3.83
CA GLY A 77 -0.34 1.38 3.79
C GLY A 77 -1.28 2.48 3.33
N VAL A 78 -1.24 3.63 4.00
CA VAL A 78 -2.08 4.79 3.70
C VAL A 78 -1.18 5.96 3.39
N ASN A 79 -1.45 6.67 2.31
CA ASN A 79 -0.66 7.85 1.96
C ASN A 79 -0.64 8.83 3.15
N PRO A 80 0.55 9.22 3.66
CA PRO A 80 0.66 10.04 4.86
C PRO A 80 -0.03 11.39 4.74
N GLN A 81 -0.21 11.91 3.52
CA GLN A 81 -0.95 13.16 3.30
C GLN A 81 -2.44 13.04 3.66
N TYR A 82 -3.03 11.84 3.58
CA TYR A 82 -4.45 11.57 3.83
C TYR A 82 -4.71 10.83 5.15
N CYS A 83 -3.66 10.62 5.95
CA CYS A 83 -3.79 10.16 7.33
C CYS A 83 -4.47 11.23 8.21
N ASN A 84 -5.30 10.81 9.18
CA ASN A 84 -5.98 11.68 10.15
C ASN A 84 -6.96 12.74 9.59
N GLN A 85 -7.42 12.58 8.34
CA GLN A 85 -8.39 13.50 7.72
C GLN A 85 -9.86 13.04 7.83
N GLY A 86 -10.18 11.99 8.59
CA GLY A 86 -11.53 11.45 8.69
C GLY A 86 -12.02 10.68 7.45
N LEU A 87 -11.19 10.56 6.39
CA LEU A 87 -11.51 9.82 5.15
C LEU A 87 -11.73 8.31 5.35
N TRP A 88 -11.43 7.78 6.54
CA TRP A 88 -11.54 6.35 6.89
C TRP A 88 -12.66 6.06 7.90
N GLU A 89 -13.30 7.09 8.47
CA GLU A 89 -14.32 6.93 9.53
C GLU A 89 -15.65 6.36 9.01
N ASP A 90 -16.00 6.64 7.74
CA ASP A 90 -17.25 6.14 7.15
C ASP A 90 -17.10 4.75 6.51
N ASP A 91 -15.97 4.44 5.87
CA ASP A 91 -15.82 3.17 5.11
C ASP A 91 -15.41 1.96 5.97
N LEU A 92 -14.71 2.15 7.09
CA LEU A 92 -14.35 1.02 7.98
C LEU A 92 -15.48 0.58 8.91
N ARG A 93 -16.59 1.34 8.98
CA ARG A 93 -17.73 1.02 9.84
C ARG A 93 -18.56 -0.18 9.35
N TYR A 94 -18.37 -0.60 8.11
CA TYR A 94 -19.07 -1.73 7.48
C TYR A 94 -18.18 -2.95 7.23
N SER A 95 -16.94 -2.97 7.72
CA SER A 95 -15.98 -4.06 7.44
C SER A 95 -15.36 -4.71 8.67
N LEU A 96 -15.94 -4.50 9.87
CA LEU A 96 -15.64 -5.27 11.08
C LEU A 96 -16.92 -5.84 11.69
#